data_AF-A0A172WNM0-F1
#
_entry.id   AF-A0A172WNM0-F1
#
_cell.length_a   1.000
_cell.length_b   1.000
_cell.length_c   1.000
_cell.angle_alpha   90.00
_cell.angle_beta   90.00
_cell.angle_gamma   90.00
#
_symmetry.space_group_name_H-M   'P 1'
#
loop_
_entity.id
_entity.type
_entity.pdbx_description
1 polymer ?
#
loop_
_entity_poly.entity_id
_entity_poly.type
_entity_poly.pdbx_seq_one_letter_code
_entity_poly.pdbx_strand_id
1 'polypeptide(L)'
;MESQEVIESFRKQLDQVEGQGGQQVQVSALRAYLDALEKDADASQEYRRQKHEGMLAHYTAQTQHSIEMLKAVLEAGKSALQSLLIINGGAVVALLGVLSNLVGKNNGSEFAIRLALPLLLFGIGVLAGAVGFALRYFSQACYSESDDDKDNYEKWGDRLRYSTIAAALTGYALFGTAIVFSYKAVLLAYTP
;
A
#
# COMPACT_ATOMS: atom_id res chain seq x y z
N MET A 1 37.98 -13.99 5.01
CA MET A 1 38.67 -13.57 6.22
C MET A 1 39.17 -12.17 5.96
N GLU A 2 39.00 -11.26 6.90
CA GLU A 2 39.72 -9.98 6.85
C GLU A 2 41.23 -10.28 6.90
N SER A 3 42.06 -9.45 6.28
CA SER A 3 43.53 -9.66 6.24
C SER A 3 44.12 -9.84 7.65
N GLN A 4 43.47 -9.28 8.67
CA GLN A 4 43.84 -9.42 10.08
C GLN A 4 43.58 -10.83 10.64
N GLU A 5 42.44 -11.46 10.32
CA GLU A 5 42.12 -12.82 10.76
C GLU A 5 43.08 -13.87 10.16
N VAL A 6 43.50 -13.64 8.92
CA VAL A 6 44.47 -14.52 8.22
C VAL A 6 45.84 -14.45 8.91
N ILE A 7 46.29 -13.25 9.24
CA ILE A 7 47.56 -13.01 9.94
C ILE A 7 47.53 -13.59 11.36
N GLU A 8 46.41 -13.49 12.09
CA GLU A 8 46.27 -14.08 13.42
C GLU A 8 46.29 -15.62 13.39
N SER A 9 45.54 -16.23 12.46
CA SER A 9 45.55 -17.68 12.27
C SER A 9 46.95 -18.19 11.91
N PHE A 10 47.66 -17.46 11.05
CA PHE A 10 49.03 -17.77 10.67
C PHE A 10 50.02 -17.71 11.85
N ARG A 11 49.96 -16.64 12.66
CA ARG A 11 50.79 -16.51 13.87
C ARG A 11 50.54 -17.66 14.84
N LYS A 12 49.27 -17.98 15.11
CA LYS A 12 48.90 -19.04 16.04
C LYS A 12 49.42 -20.42 15.61
N GLN A 13 49.46 -20.70 14.31
CA GLN A 13 50.01 -21.94 13.79
C GLN A 13 51.53 -21.99 13.84
N LEU A 14 52.21 -20.85 13.64
CA LEU A 14 53.66 -20.75 13.86
C LEU A 14 54.02 -21.00 15.33
N ASP A 15 53.27 -20.39 16.27
CA ASP A 15 53.45 -20.60 17.71
C ASP A 15 53.28 -22.08 18.09
N GLN A 16 52.35 -22.78 17.44
CA GLN A 16 52.10 -24.20 17.66
C GLN A 16 53.25 -25.09 17.15
N VAL A 17 53.82 -24.77 15.99
CA VAL A 17 54.97 -25.49 15.42
C VAL A 17 56.23 -25.27 16.27
N GLU A 18 56.40 -24.04 16.77
CA GLU A 18 57.50 -23.69 17.69
C GLU A 18 57.36 -24.43 19.04
N GLY A 19 56.14 -24.50 19.59
CA GLY A 19 55.83 -25.25 20.82
C GLY A 19 56.03 -26.77 20.71
N GLN A 20 56.07 -27.32 19.49
CA GLN A 20 56.38 -28.73 19.22
C GLN A 20 57.89 -28.99 19.03
N GLY A 21 58.74 -27.99 19.24
CA GLY A 21 60.19 -28.08 19.10
C GLY A 21 60.71 -27.86 17.67
N GLY A 22 59.86 -27.41 16.75
CA GLY A 22 60.25 -27.07 15.39
C GLY A 22 60.99 -25.74 15.33
N GLN A 23 62.28 -25.76 14.99
CA GLN A 23 63.11 -24.55 14.81
C GLN A 23 63.27 -24.11 13.35
N GLN A 24 62.84 -24.94 12.38
CA GLN A 24 62.98 -24.65 10.95
C GLN A 24 61.73 -25.11 10.19
N VAL A 25 61.21 -24.24 9.31
CA VAL A 25 60.11 -24.54 8.38
C VAL A 25 60.67 -24.69 6.97
N GLN A 26 60.34 -25.79 6.30
CA GLN A 26 60.74 -26.00 4.92
C GLN A 26 59.95 -25.05 4.00
N VAL A 27 60.66 -24.37 3.08
CA VAL A 27 60.05 -23.42 2.13
C VAL A 27 58.97 -24.08 1.26
N SER A 28 59.16 -25.35 0.90
CA SER A 28 58.18 -26.15 0.14
C SER A 28 56.89 -26.40 0.93
N ALA A 29 57.00 -26.74 2.21
CA ALA A 29 55.85 -26.94 3.09
C ALA A 29 55.11 -25.63 3.37
N LEU A 30 55.85 -24.53 3.56
CA LEU A 30 55.25 -23.21 3.72
C LEU A 30 54.50 -22.76 2.46
N ARG A 31 55.07 -22.99 1.27
CA ARG A 31 54.39 -22.67 0.01
C ARG A 31 53.11 -23.49 -0.16
N ALA A 32 53.15 -24.80 0.11
CA ALA A 32 51.95 -25.64 0.06
C ALA A 32 50.87 -25.21 1.07
N TYR A 33 51.27 -24.74 2.25
CA TYR A 33 50.35 -24.17 3.23
C TYR A 33 49.73 -22.85 2.75
N LEU A 34 50.53 -21.94 2.20
CA LEU A 34 50.04 -20.67 1.64
C LEU A 34 49.07 -20.91 0.47
N ASP A 35 49.38 -21.85 -0.44
CA ASP A 35 48.51 -22.23 -1.55
C ASP A 35 47.16 -22.78 -1.05
N ALA A 36 47.16 -23.56 0.03
CA ALA A 36 45.94 -24.08 0.66
C ALA A 36 45.12 -22.98 1.34
N LEU A 37 45.79 -22.03 1.99
CA LEU A 37 45.16 -20.90 2.67
C LEU A 37 44.54 -19.90 1.68
N GLU A 38 45.20 -19.63 0.56
CA GLU A 38 44.69 -18.78 -0.52
C GLU A 38 43.40 -19.38 -1.11
N LYS A 39 43.39 -20.69 -1.37
CA LYS A 39 42.21 -21.40 -1.87
C LYS A 39 41.01 -21.36 -0.91
N ASP A 40 41.25 -21.48 0.40
CA ASP A 40 40.20 -21.37 1.42
C ASP A 40 39.71 -19.92 1.57
N ALA A 41 40.61 -18.95 1.50
CA ALA A 41 40.28 -17.53 1.52
C ALA A 41 39.38 -17.12 0.36
N ASP A 42 39.69 -17.55 -0.87
CA ASP A 42 38.88 -17.32 -2.07
C ASP A 42 37.49 -17.95 -1.97
N ALA A 43 37.40 -19.22 -1.57
CA ALA A 43 36.12 -19.89 -1.36
C ALA A 43 35.26 -19.17 -0.30
N SER A 44 35.89 -18.67 0.77
CA SER A 44 35.21 -17.90 1.81
C SER A 44 34.72 -16.53 1.30
N GLN A 45 35.47 -15.89 0.38
CA GLN A 45 35.14 -14.60 -0.19
C GLN A 45 33.99 -14.72 -1.18
N GLU A 46 34.02 -15.71 -2.07
CA GLU A 46 32.96 -16.01 -3.01
C GLU A 46 31.63 -16.31 -2.28
N TYR A 47 31.70 -17.10 -1.19
CA TYR A 47 30.53 -17.38 -0.35
C TYR A 47 29.94 -16.11 0.29
N ARG A 48 30.78 -15.21 0.85
CA ARG A 48 30.33 -13.94 1.42
C ARG A 48 29.70 -13.03 0.36
N ARG A 49 30.31 -12.98 -0.83
CA ARG A 49 29.79 -12.21 -1.96
C ARG A 49 28.42 -12.74 -2.40
N GLN A 50 28.28 -14.05 -2.61
CA GLN A 50 27.01 -14.66 -2.98
C GLN A 50 25.92 -14.43 -1.92
N LYS A 51 26.28 -14.50 -0.64
CA LYS A 51 25.35 -14.20 0.47
C LYS A 51 24.93 -12.73 0.47
N HIS A 52 25.86 -11.81 0.22
CA HIS A 52 25.58 -10.38 0.13
C HIS A 52 24.71 -10.05 -1.08
N GLU A 53 25.04 -10.60 -2.27
CA GLU A 53 24.24 -10.47 -3.49
C GLU A 53 22.82 -11.02 -3.28
N GLY A 54 22.69 -12.20 -2.64
CA GLY A 54 21.40 -12.77 -2.29
C GLY A 54 20.60 -11.91 -1.30
N MET A 55 21.27 -11.30 -0.31
CA MET A 55 20.67 -10.39 0.65
C MET A 55 20.19 -9.10 -0.02
N LEU A 56 21.00 -8.49 -0.88
CA LEU A 56 20.62 -7.32 -1.67
C LEU A 56 19.44 -7.62 -2.59
N ALA A 57 19.46 -8.76 -3.28
CA ALA A 57 18.36 -9.20 -4.12
C ALA A 57 17.08 -9.41 -3.30
N HIS A 58 17.18 -10.00 -2.11
CA HIS A 58 16.05 -10.17 -1.20
C HIS A 58 15.45 -8.84 -0.74
N TYR A 59 16.28 -7.89 -0.27
CA TYR A 59 15.80 -6.56 0.15
C TYR A 59 15.19 -5.76 -1.01
N THR A 60 15.79 -5.87 -2.21
CA THR A 60 15.26 -5.22 -3.42
C THR A 60 13.90 -5.81 -3.79
N ALA A 61 13.76 -7.14 -3.77
CA ALA A 61 12.50 -7.81 -4.04
C ALA A 61 11.43 -7.46 -3.01
N GLN A 62 11.78 -7.38 -1.73
CA GLN A 62 10.85 -7.01 -0.66
C GLN A 62 10.37 -5.56 -0.78
N THR A 63 11.28 -4.62 -1.07
CA THR A 63 10.95 -3.21 -1.30
C THR A 63 10.05 -3.07 -2.53
N GLN A 64 10.40 -3.72 -3.64
CA GLN A 64 9.61 -3.69 -4.87
C GLN A 64 8.20 -4.25 -4.66
N HIS A 65 8.08 -5.39 -3.99
CA HIS A 65 6.79 -5.99 -3.63
C HIS A 65 5.95 -5.02 -2.78
N SER A 66 6.57 -4.33 -1.82
CA SER A 66 5.86 -3.38 -0.94
C SER A 66 5.33 -2.17 -1.72
N ILE A 67 6.12 -1.65 -2.67
CA ILE A 67 5.72 -0.55 -3.57
C ILE A 67 4.55 -1.00 -4.47
N GLU A 68 4.64 -2.19 -5.05
CA GLU A 68 3.58 -2.72 -5.92
C GLU A 68 2.27 -2.95 -5.16
N MET A 69 2.34 -3.52 -3.96
CA MET A 69 1.17 -3.70 -3.09
C MET A 69 0.53 -2.36 -2.71
N LEU A 70 1.34 -1.34 -2.38
CA LEU A 70 0.83 0.00 -2.10
C LEU A 70 0.11 0.59 -3.32
N LYS A 71 0.72 0.50 -4.51
CA LYS A 71 0.10 0.95 -5.77
C LYS A 71 -1.23 0.24 -6.04
N ALA A 72 -1.27 -1.08 -5.85
CA ALA A 72 -2.49 -1.87 -6.05
C ALA A 72 -3.62 -1.43 -5.11
N VAL A 73 -3.34 -1.24 -3.81
CA VAL A 73 -4.32 -0.75 -2.83
C VAL A 73 -4.77 0.66 -3.16
N LEU A 74 -3.84 1.54 -3.54
CA LEU A 74 -4.14 2.91 -3.93
C LEU A 74 -5.04 2.97 -5.17
N GLU A 75 -4.80 2.16 -6.20
CA GLU A 75 -5.64 2.12 -7.39
C GLU A 75 -7.02 1.52 -7.07
N ALA A 76 -7.09 0.44 -6.30
CA ALA A 76 -8.36 -0.15 -5.86
C ALA A 76 -9.22 0.86 -5.09
N GLY A 77 -8.63 1.64 -4.17
CA GLY A 77 -9.34 2.69 -3.44
C GLY A 77 -9.82 3.83 -4.34
N LYS A 78 -9.03 4.23 -5.34
CA LYS A 78 -9.43 5.21 -6.35
C LYS A 78 -10.60 4.69 -7.18
N SER A 79 -10.54 3.45 -7.67
CA SER A 79 -11.64 2.84 -8.42
C SER A 79 -12.92 2.77 -7.59
N ALA A 80 -12.85 2.41 -6.31
CA ALA A 80 -14.01 2.39 -5.42
C ALA A 80 -14.67 3.79 -5.30
N LEU A 81 -13.89 4.84 -5.04
CA LEU A 81 -14.40 6.21 -4.98
C LEU A 81 -14.97 6.67 -6.34
N GLN A 82 -14.34 6.31 -7.45
CA GLN A 82 -14.87 6.60 -8.80
C GLN A 82 -16.21 5.91 -9.03
N SER A 83 -16.34 4.63 -8.67
CA SER A 83 -17.60 3.90 -8.75
C SER A 83 -18.67 4.56 -7.90
N LEU A 84 -18.35 4.99 -6.67
CA LEU A 84 -19.29 5.69 -5.80
C LEU A 84 -19.82 6.98 -6.45
N LEU A 85 -18.93 7.78 -7.07
CA LEU A 85 -19.32 9.00 -7.80
C LEU A 85 -20.20 8.69 -9.01
N ILE A 86 -19.80 7.74 -9.86
CA ILE A 86 -20.52 7.42 -11.10
C ILE A 86 -21.91 6.86 -10.79
N ILE A 87 -22.00 5.93 -9.84
CA ILE A 87 -23.25 5.25 -9.51
C ILE A 87 -24.23 6.23 -8.86
N ASN A 88 -23.81 6.98 -7.85
CA ASN A 88 -24.69 7.98 -7.21
C ASN A 88 -25.02 9.12 -8.17
N GLY A 89 -24.05 9.62 -8.93
CA GLY A 89 -24.25 10.70 -9.90
C GLY A 89 -25.20 10.29 -11.02
N GLY A 90 -25.06 9.07 -11.54
CA GLY A 90 -26.00 8.50 -12.51
C GLY A 90 -27.42 8.40 -11.95
N ALA A 91 -27.56 7.99 -10.69
CA ALA A 91 -28.86 7.94 -10.02
C ALA A 91 -29.48 9.34 -9.85
N VAL A 92 -28.69 10.35 -9.45
CA VAL A 92 -29.14 11.76 -9.37
C VAL A 92 -29.63 12.24 -10.73
N VAL A 93 -28.85 12.05 -11.80
CA VAL A 93 -29.21 12.48 -13.15
C VAL A 93 -30.49 11.78 -13.62
N ALA A 94 -30.61 10.48 -13.38
CA ALA A 94 -31.81 9.71 -13.73
C ALA A 94 -33.05 10.21 -12.98
N LEU A 95 -32.95 10.43 -11.67
CA LEU A 95 -34.05 10.95 -10.86
C LEU A 95 -34.45 12.37 -11.26
N LEU A 96 -33.49 13.26 -11.55
CA LEU A 96 -33.81 14.59 -12.08
C LEU A 96 -34.55 14.52 -13.40
N GLY A 97 -34.19 13.58 -14.28
CA GLY A 97 -34.92 13.30 -15.51
C GLY A 97 -36.37 12.85 -15.27
N VAL A 98 -36.58 11.93 -14.32
CA VAL A 98 -37.92 11.50 -13.90
C VAL A 98 -38.72 12.67 -13.34
N LEU A 99 -38.14 13.45 -12.42
CA LEU A 99 -38.80 14.60 -11.80
C LEU A 99 -39.19 15.67 -12.83
N SER A 100 -38.32 15.97 -13.79
CA SER A 100 -38.63 16.89 -14.89
C SER A 100 -39.84 16.42 -15.71
N ASN A 101 -39.93 15.12 -15.96
CA ASN A 101 -41.07 14.52 -16.68
C ASN A 101 -42.37 14.46 -15.85
N LEU A 102 -42.34 14.69 -14.54
CA LEU A 102 -43.53 14.70 -13.68
C LEU A 102 -44.19 16.08 -13.56
N VAL A 103 -43.51 17.15 -13.99
CA VAL A 103 -44.03 18.51 -13.91
C VAL A 103 -45.34 18.64 -14.70
N GLY A 104 -46.40 19.13 -14.03
CA GLY A 104 -47.71 19.35 -14.65
C GLY A 104 -48.56 18.09 -14.89
N LYS A 105 -48.11 16.91 -14.47
CA LYS A 105 -48.90 15.66 -14.58
C LYS A 105 -49.77 15.45 -13.34
N ASN A 106 -50.97 14.90 -13.53
CA ASN A 106 -51.84 14.47 -12.43
C ASN A 106 -51.10 13.45 -11.54
N ASN A 107 -51.14 13.67 -10.23
CA ASN A 107 -50.39 12.92 -9.20
C ASN A 107 -48.85 13.00 -9.30
N GLY A 108 -48.30 13.82 -10.20
CA GLY A 108 -46.85 13.98 -10.36
C GLY A 108 -46.17 14.65 -9.17
N SER A 109 -46.86 15.57 -8.49
CA SER A 109 -46.34 16.27 -7.30
C SER A 109 -46.13 15.33 -6.11
N GLU A 110 -47.07 14.42 -5.84
CA GLU A 110 -46.96 13.47 -4.74
C GLU A 110 -45.81 12.48 -4.96
N PHE A 111 -45.68 11.95 -6.18
CA PHE A 111 -44.58 11.05 -6.51
C PHE A 111 -43.22 11.78 -6.47
N ALA A 112 -43.16 13.03 -6.94
CA ALA A 112 -41.96 13.86 -6.87
C ALA A 112 -41.49 14.11 -5.43
N ILE A 113 -42.41 14.42 -4.50
CA ILE A 113 -42.09 14.62 -3.09
C ILE A 113 -41.49 13.34 -2.47
N ARG A 114 -42.02 12.16 -2.82
CA ARG A 114 -41.50 10.87 -2.34
C ARG A 114 -40.11 10.54 -2.89
N LEU A 115 -39.78 10.99 -4.10
CA LEU A 115 -38.46 10.83 -4.72
C LEU A 115 -37.42 11.86 -4.24
N ALA A 116 -37.83 12.94 -3.57
CA ALA A 116 -36.91 13.99 -3.10
C ALA A 116 -35.88 13.47 -2.09
N LEU A 117 -36.29 12.60 -1.16
CA LEU A 117 -35.37 12.01 -0.17
C LEU A 117 -34.31 11.10 -0.83
N PRO A 118 -34.68 10.13 -1.69
CA PRO A 118 -33.68 9.38 -2.46
C PRO A 118 -32.73 10.25 -3.26
N LEU A 119 -33.24 11.28 -3.94
CA LEU A 119 -32.41 12.23 -4.69
C LEU A 119 -31.36 12.89 -3.80
N LEU A 120 -31.78 13.37 -2.63
CA LEU A 120 -30.88 13.98 -1.65
C LEU A 120 -29.82 12.99 -1.16
N LEU A 121 -30.22 11.76 -0.83
CA LEU A 121 -29.30 10.72 -0.34
C LEU A 121 -28.26 10.32 -1.40
N PHE A 122 -28.66 10.17 -2.67
CA PHE A 122 -27.71 9.96 -3.77
C PHE A 122 -26.78 11.17 -3.92
N GLY A 123 -27.31 12.40 -3.83
CA GLY A 123 -26.50 13.63 -3.88
C GLY A 123 -25.46 13.71 -2.76
N ILE A 124 -25.83 13.36 -1.52
CA ILE A 124 -24.87 13.27 -0.40
C ILE A 124 -23.86 12.14 -0.66
N GLY A 125 -24.27 11.03 -1.28
CA GLY A 125 -23.36 9.97 -1.73
C GLY A 125 -22.31 10.47 -2.73
N VAL A 126 -22.70 11.29 -3.71
CA VAL A 126 -21.76 11.97 -4.63
C VAL A 126 -20.80 12.88 -3.85
N LEU A 127 -21.33 13.70 -2.95
CA LEU A 127 -20.51 14.59 -2.13
C LEU A 127 -19.50 13.82 -1.28
N ALA A 128 -19.92 12.72 -0.66
CA ALA A 128 -19.04 11.85 0.13
C ALA A 128 -17.92 11.25 -0.72
N GLY A 129 -18.20 10.83 -1.95
CA GLY A 129 -17.18 10.36 -2.90
C GLY A 129 -16.18 11.46 -3.28
N ALA A 130 -16.67 12.69 -3.56
CA ALA A 130 -15.83 13.82 -3.92
C ALA A 130 -14.93 14.27 -2.75
N VAL A 131 -15.50 14.35 -1.54
CA VAL A 131 -14.73 14.61 -0.31
C VAL A 131 -13.70 13.50 -0.07
N GLY A 132 -14.06 12.24 -0.31
CA GLY A 132 -13.12 11.12 -0.25
C GLY A 132 -11.92 11.29 -1.18
N PHE A 133 -12.12 11.77 -2.42
CA PHE A 133 -11.01 12.11 -3.32
C PHE A 133 -10.11 13.21 -2.79
N ALA A 134 -10.70 14.28 -2.25
CA ALA A 134 -9.95 15.39 -1.68
C ALA A 134 -9.13 14.95 -0.46
N LEU A 135 -9.75 14.24 0.48
CA LEU A 135 -9.09 13.72 1.68
C LEU A 135 -7.95 12.75 1.34
N ARG A 136 -8.14 11.91 0.32
CA ARG A 136 -7.08 11.05 -0.20
C ARG A 136 -5.91 11.89 -0.73
N TYR A 137 -6.16 12.92 -1.52
CA TYR A 137 -5.11 13.80 -2.05
C TYR A 137 -4.31 14.42 -0.90
N PHE A 138 -4.99 14.98 0.10
CA PHE A 138 -4.31 15.56 1.27
C PHE A 138 -3.55 14.51 2.08
N SER A 139 -4.09 13.30 2.25
CA SER A 139 -3.41 12.20 2.93
C SER A 139 -2.09 11.87 2.24
N GLN A 140 -2.07 11.78 0.91
CA GLN A 140 -0.85 11.52 0.15
C GLN A 140 0.14 12.69 0.20
N ALA A 141 -0.35 13.93 0.19
CA ALA A 141 0.51 15.11 0.35
C ALA A 141 1.19 15.14 1.74
N CYS A 142 0.51 14.68 2.79
CA CYS A 142 1.12 14.53 4.11
C CYS A 142 2.20 13.44 4.13
N TYR A 143 1.97 12.29 3.48
CA TYR A 143 2.97 11.22 3.41
C TYR A 143 4.17 11.57 2.54
N SER A 144 4.03 12.44 1.53
CA SER A 144 5.16 12.87 0.70
C SER A 144 6.10 13.84 1.41
N GLU A 145 5.59 14.59 2.40
CA GLU A 145 6.36 15.57 3.17
C GLU A 145 6.93 14.98 4.47
N SER A 146 6.60 13.73 4.82
CA SER A 146 7.16 13.09 6.01
C SER A 146 8.57 12.57 5.73
N ASP A 147 9.59 13.28 6.22
CA ASP A 147 11.00 12.89 6.12
C ASP A 147 11.45 11.92 7.23
N ASP A 148 10.69 11.77 8.33
CA ASP A 148 11.03 10.92 9.48
C ASP A 148 9.78 10.27 10.12
N ASP A 149 9.90 9.01 10.58
CA ASP A 149 8.86 8.15 11.21
C ASP A 149 8.20 8.74 12.49
N LYS A 150 8.61 9.94 12.93
CA LYS A 150 8.09 10.61 14.13
C LYS A 150 7.46 11.96 13.86
N ASP A 151 7.27 12.32 12.59
CA ASP A 151 6.73 13.63 12.27
C ASP A 151 5.19 13.68 12.36
N ASN A 152 4.66 14.85 12.71
CA ASN A 152 3.21 15.03 12.86
C ASN A 152 2.46 14.82 11.53
N TYR A 153 3.16 14.95 10.39
CA TYR A 153 2.62 14.74 9.06
C TYR A 153 2.10 13.31 8.84
N GLU A 154 2.79 12.29 9.34
CA GLU A 154 2.34 10.89 9.20
C GLU A 154 1.01 10.66 9.93
N LYS A 155 0.89 11.16 11.17
CA LYS A 155 -0.35 11.08 11.96
C LYS A 155 -1.53 11.80 11.29
N TRP A 156 -1.27 12.94 10.66
CA TRP A 156 -2.28 13.66 9.89
C TRP A 156 -2.66 12.89 8.62
N GLY A 157 -1.69 12.33 7.91
CA GLY A 157 -1.89 11.47 6.75
C GLY A 157 -2.80 10.29 7.09
N ASP A 158 -2.56 9.62 8.21
CA ASP A 158 -3.36 8.49 8.71
C ASP A 158 -4.80 8.91 9.04
N ARG A 159 -4.99 10.03 9.75
CA ARG A 159 -6.33 10.56 10.05
C ARG A 159 -7.14 10.86 8.80
N LEU A 160 -6.50 11.46 7.79
CA LEU A 160 -7.13 11.75 6.50
C LEU A 160 -7.45 10.47 5.71
N ARG A 161 -6.58 9.45 5.79
CA ARG A 161 -6.83 8.12 5.21
C ARG A 161 -8.07 7.48 5.83
N TYR A 162 -8.15 7.41 7.16
CA TYR A 162 -9.31 6.84 7.84
C TYR A 162 -10.60 7.63 7.58
N SER A 163 -10.50 8.96 7.54
CA SER A 163 -11.64 9.83 7.16
C SER A 163 -12.13 9.54 5.74
N THR A 164 -11.21 9.28 4.80
CA THR A 164 -11.55 8.87 3.43
C THR A 164 -12.33 7.55 3.41
N ILE A 165 -11.87 6.56 4.17
CA ILE A 165 -12.54 5.25 4.28
C ILE A 165 -13.94 5.42 4.86
N ALA A 166 -14.08 6.20 5.95
CA ALA A 166 -15.37 6.49 6.56
C ALA A 166 -16.33 7.20 5.59
N ALA A 167 -15.84 8.18 4.82
CA ALA A 167 -16.63 8.87 3.80
C ALA A 167 -17.11 7.91 2.70
N ALA A 168 -16.24 7.02 2.22
CA ALA A 168 -16.59 6.02 1.21
C ALA A 168 -17.68 5.06 1.72
N LEU A 169 -17.49 4.49 2.92
CA LEU A 169 -18.47 3.59 3.54
C LEU A 169 -19.82 4.27 3.76
N THR A 170 -19.80 5.53 4.23
CA THR A 170 -21.00 6.34 4.40
C THR A 170 -21.71 6.55 3.05
N GLY A 171 -20.97 6.87 1.99
CA GLY A 171 -21.53 7.03 0.66
C GLY A 171 -22.21 5.76 0.14
N TYR A 172 -21.61 4.58 0.35
CA TYR A 172 -22.23 3.31 -0.04
C TYR A 172 -23.47 2.97 0.80
N ALA A 173 -23.44 3.25 2.10
CA ALA A 173 -24.60 3.06 2.97
C ALA A 173 -25.77 3.98 2.56
N LEU A 174 -25.47 5.24 2.22
CA LEU A 174 -26.45 6.20 1.70
C LEU A 174 -27.03 5.75 0.37
N PHE A 175 -26.19 5.24 -0.55
CA PHE A 175 -26.65 4.67 -1.81
C PHE A 175 -27.64 3.52 -1.60
N GLY A 176 -27.30 2.55 -0.73
CA GLY A 176 -28.20 1.43 -0.41
C GLY A 176 -29.52 1.91 0.20
N THR A 177 -29.44 2.89 1.10
CA THR A 177 -30.62 3.50 1.75
C THR A 177 -31.50 4.24 0.72
N ALA A 178 -30.88 4.99 -0.19
CA ALA A 178 -31.57 5.70 -1.27
C ALA A 178 -32.30 4.75 -2.22
N ILE A 179 -31.73 3.58 -2.53
CA ILE A 179 -32.40 2.53 -3.31
C ILE A 179 -33.67 2.07 -2.59
N VAL A 180 -33.60 1.77 -1.28
CA VAL A 180 -34.76 1.30 -0.52
C VAL A 180 -35.88 2.34 -0.52
N PHE A 181 -35.55 3.62 -0.33
CA PHE A 181 -36.55 4.69 -0.39
C PHE A 181 -37.11 4.90 -1.80
N SER A 182 -36.26 4.80 -2.83
CA SER A 182 -36.71 4.88 -4.24
C SER A 182 -37.70 3.75 -4.55
N TYR A 183 -37.39 2.53 -4.13
CA TYR A 183 -38.25 1.36 -4.31
C TYR A 183 -39.61 1.55 -3.61
N LYS A 184 -39.61 2.03 -2.36
CA LYS A 184 -40.85 2.34 -1.62
C LYS A 184 -41.66 3.44 -2.31
N ALA A 185 -41.00 4.50 -2.80
CA ALA A 185 -41.66 5.58 -3.52
C ALA A 185 -42.37 5.07 -4.78
N VAL A 186 -41.73 4.16 -5.52
CA VAL A 186 -42.31 3.50 -6.69
C VAL A 186 -43.50 2.63 -6.29
N LEU A 187 -43.35 1.72 -5.33
CA LEU A 187 -44.46 0.85 -4.90
C LEU A 187 -45.70 1.66 -4.52
N LEU A 188 -45.53 2.69 -3.69
CA LEU A 188 -46.63 3.52 -3.22
C LEU A 188 -47.26 4.38 -4.32
N ALA A 189 -46.58 4.59 -5.45
CA ALA A 189 -47.13 5.31 -6.60
C ALA A 189 -48.01 4.42 -7.49
N TYR A 190 -47.84 3.09 -7.40
CA TYR A 190 -48.57 2.10 -8.20
C TYR A 190 -49.56 1.26 -7.39
N THR A 191 -49.55 1.32 -6.06
CA THR A 191 -50.65 0.80 -5.22
C THR A 191 -51.83 1.78 -5.23
N PRO A 192 -53.05 1.30 -5.53
CA PRO A 192 -54.27 2.11 -5.59
C PRO A 192 -54.72 2.67 -4.24
#